data_AF-A0A6C6ZYB6-F1
#
_entry.id   AF-A0A6C6ZYB6-F1
#
_cell.length_a   1.000
_cell.length_b   1.000
_cell.length_c   1.000
_cell.angle_alpha   90.00
_cell.angle_beta   90.00
_cell.angle_gamma   90.00
#
_symmetry.space_group_name_H-M   'P 1'
#
loop_
_entity.id
_entity.type
_entity.pdbx_description
1 polymer ?
#
loop_
_entity_poly.entity_id
_entity_poly.type
_entity_poly.pdbx_seq_one_letter_code
_entity_poly.pdbx_strand_id
1 'polypeptide(L)'
;MRAAFWVGCAALLLSACSSEPVQQATAAHVSPGMKAAMSSAGEANCAMIGGSLSAARQLDGSVIGMCALPNGKRCSEQSLAAGSCGSY
;
A
#
# COMPACT_ATOMS: atom_id res chain seq x y z
N MET A 1 34.49 -25.41 34.74
CA MET A 1 33.57 -26.14 33.84
C MET A 1 32.12 -25.63 33.82
N ARG A 2 31.73 -24.60 34.61
CA ARG A 2 30.32 -24.14 34.72
C ARG A 2 29.98 -22.90 33.88
N ALA A 3 30.98 -22.14 33.45
CA ALA A 3 30.80 -20.93 32.63
C ALA A 3 30.63 -21.22 31.13
N ALA A 4 31.22 -22.32 30.63
CA ALA A 4 31.10 -22.72 29.23
C ALA A 4 29.66 -23.11 28.85
N PHE A 5 28.88 -23.61 29.81
CA PHE A 5 27.50 -24.04 29.61
C PHE A 5 26.54 -22.87 29.35
N TRP A 6 26.84 -21.68 29.93
CA TRP A 6 26.03 -20.48 29.74
C TRP A 6 26.30 -19.79 28.40
N VAL A 7 27.56 -19.79 27.94
CA VAL A 7 27.93 -19.19 26.65
C VAL A 7 27.38 -19.98 25.47
N GLY A 8 27.33 -21.32 25.57
CA GLY A 8 26.73 -22.17 24.54
C GLY A 8 25.22 -21.94 24.36
N CYS A 9 24.49 -21.73 25.46
CA CYS A 9 23.05 -21.47 25.42
C CYS A 9 22.71 -20.13 24.73
N ALA A 10 23.54 -19.11 24.93
CA ALA A 10 23.40 -17.82 24.26
C ALA A 10 23.63 -17.90 22.74
N ALA A 11 24.58 -18.74 22.29
CA ALA A 11 24.86 -18.94 20.87
C ALA A 11 23.72 -19.68 20.14
N LEU A 12 23.04 -20.64 20.80
CA LEU A 12 21.87 -21.31 20.24
C LEU A 12 20.67 -20.36 20.06
N LEU A 13 20.50 -19.36 20.92
CA LEU A 13 19.44 -18.35 20.78
C LEU A 13 19.68 -17.41 19.59
N LEU A 14 20.94 -17.12 19.23
CA LEU A 14 21.27 -16.28 18.06
C LEU A 14 20.96 -16.97 16.71
N SER A 15 20.96 -18.31 16.66
CA SER A 15 20.64 -19.09 15.45
C SER A 15 19.15 -19.10 15.08
N ALA A 16 18.25 -18.71 16.01
CA ALA A 16 16.82 -18.70 15.76
C ALA A 16 16.34 -17.43 15.02
N CYS A 17 17.19 -16.40 14.88
CA CYS A 17 16.85 -15.18 14.16
C CYS A 17 17.02 -15.29 12.63
N SER A 18 17.54 -16.42 12.13
CA SER A 18 17.64 -16.72 10.70
C SER A 18 16.50 -17.61 10.20
N SER A 19 15.33 -17.52 10.85
CA SER A 19 14.08 -17.98 10.28
C SER A 19 13.36 -16.76 9.75
N GLU A 20 13.85 -16.24 8.63
CA GLU A 20 13.07 -15.35 7.80
C GLU A 20 11.90 -16.20 7.27
N PRO A 21 10.64 -15.99 7.70
CA PRO A 21 9.56 -16.47 6.89
C PRO A 21 9.75 -15.80 5.53
N VAL A 22 9.72 -16.60 4.47
CA VAL A 22 9.66 -16.06 3.12
C VAL A 22 8.56 -15.00 3.20
N GLN A 23 8.92 -13.77 2.86
CA GLN A 23 7.97 -12.69 2.74
C GLN A 23 7.12 -13.09 1.53
N GLN A 24 6.23 -14.07 1.72
CA GLN A 24 5.29 -14.53 0.74
C GLN A 24 4.47 -13.30 0.50
N ALA A 25 4.78 -12.66 -0.63
CA ALA A 25 4.14 -11.48 -1.12
C ALA A 25 2.64 -11.68 -0.94
N THR A 26 2.10 -11.11 0.13
CA THR A 26 0.67 -11.03 0.36
C THR A 26 0.18 -9.86 -0.48
N ALA A 27 0.44 -9.95 -1.78
CA ALA A 27 -0.22 -9.18 -2.80
C ALA A 27 -1.43 -10.02 -3.26
N ALA A 28 -2.42 -10.24 -2.39
CA ALA A 28 -3.65 -10.91 -2.81
C ALA A 28 -4.88 -10.72 -1.91
N HIS A 29 -4.77 -10.11 -0.73
CA HIS A 29 -5.95 -9.60 -0.02
C HIS A 29 -5.85 -8.10 0.24
N VAL A 30 -5.47 -7.33 -0.80
CA VAL A 30 -6.25 -6.11 -1.00
C VAL A 30 -7.67 -6.59 -1.21
N SER A 31 -8.50 -6.49 -0.17
CA SER A 31 -9.92 -6.81 -0.22
C SER A 31 -10.45 -6.34 -1.58
N PRO A 32 -11.23 -7.15 -2.31
CA PRO A 32 -11.77 -6.76 -3.62
C PRO A 32 -12.45 -5.37 -3.62
N GLY A 33 -12.85 -4.87 -2.44
CA GLY A 33 -13.32 -3.50 -2.23
C GLY A 33 -12.30 -2.37 -2.45
N MET A 34 -10.99 -2.64 -2.51
CA MET A 34 -9.99 -1.61 -2.79
C MET A 34 -10.03 -1.14 -4.25
N LYS A 35 -10.41 -2.03 -5.17
CA LYS A 35 -10.70 -1.68 -6.57
C LYS A 35 -12.03 -0.94 -6.72
N ALA A 36 -12.97 -1.14 -5.79
CA ALA A 36 -14.27 -0.46 -5.80
C ALA A 36 -14.22 0.96 -5.21
N ALA A 37 -13.06 1.44 -4.79
CA ALA A 37 -12.95 2.76 -4.19
C ALA A 37 -13.07 3.90 -5.22
N MET A 38 -13.01 3.57 -6.51
CA MET A 38 -13.16 4.47 -7.65
C MET A 38 -14.21 3.87 -8.61
N SER A 39 -15.07 4.70 -9.19
CA SER A 39 -15.98 4.34 -10.27
C SER A 39 -15.21 4.13 -11.57
N SER A 40 -15.75 3.30 -12.48
CA SER A 40 -15.17 3.06 -13.81
C SER A 40 -14.91 4.35 -14.62
N ALA A 41 -15.75 5.37 -14.43
CA ALA A 41 -15.54 6.70 -15.01
C ALA A 41 -14.32 7.42 -14.41
N GLY A 42 -14.11 7.35 -13.09
CA GLY A 42 -12.93 7.92 -12.44
C GLY A 42 -11.64 7.20 -12.83
N GLU A 43 -11.72 5.88 -13.00
CA GLU A 43 -10.63 5.03 -13.51
C GLU A 43 -10.23 5.42 -14.93
N ALA A 44 -11.20 5.50 -15.85
CA ALA A 44 -10.97 5.92 -17.22
C ALA A 44 -10.44 7.36 -17.28
N ASN A 45 -11.02 8.29 -16.52
CA ASN A 45 -10.55 9.67 -16.47
C ASN A 45 -9.11 9.75 -15.94
N CYS A 46 -8.75 8.95 -14.94
CA CYS A 46 -7.41 8.95 -14.35
C CYS A 46 -6.38 8.47 -15.37
N ALA A 47 -6.69 7.39 -16.10
CA ALA A 47 -5.86 6.89 -17.18
C ALA A 47 -5.76 7.90 -18.34
N MET A 48 -6.86 8.58 -18.70
CA MET A 48 -6.88 9.58 -19.77
C MET A 48 -5.95 10.77 -19.51
N ILE A 49 -5.83 11.23 -18.26
CA ILE A 49 -4.89 12.31 -17.89
C ILE A 49 -3.46 11.81 -17.62
N GLY A 50 -3.17 10.52 -17.86
CA GLY A 50 -1.86 9.91 -17.61
C GLY A 50 -1.55 9.68 -16.13
N GLY A 51 -2.56 9.64 -15.28
CA GLY A 51 -2.44 9.30 -13.86
C GLY A 51 -2.48 7.79 -13.60
N SER A 52 -2.26 7.43 -12.34
CA SER A 52 -2.31 6.06 -11.85
C SER A 52 -3.29 5.93 -10.70
N LEU A 53 -4.07 4.85 -10.68
CA LEU A 53 -5.04 4.61 -9.63
C LEU A 53 -4.35 4.19 -8.33
N SER A 54 -4.78 4.79 -7.23
CA SER A 54 -4.28 4.49 -5.90
C SER A 54 -5.40 4.62 -4.88
N ALA A 55 -5.53 3.64 -3.99
CA ALA A 55 -6.43 3.78 -2.86
C ALA A 55 -5.76 4.56 -1.72
N ALA A 56 -6.54 5.37 -1.01
CA ALA A 56 -6.12 5.93 0.26
C ALA A 56 -7.16 5.67 1.34
N ARG A 57 -6.65 5.43 2.54
CA ARG A 57 -7.46 5.28 3.72
C ARG A 57 -7.63 6.65 4.37
N GLN A 58 -8.88 7.04 4.55
CA GLN A 58 -9.27 8.30 5.16
C GLN A 58 -9.16 8.20 6.69
N LEU A 59 -9.19 9.33 7.39
CA LEU A 59 -9.09 9.36 8.86
C LEU A 59 -10.29 8.70 9.54
N ASP A 60 -11.45 8.65 8.88
CA ASP A 60 -12.63 7.92 9.37
C ASP A 60 -12.52 6.40 9.18
N GLY A 61 -11.43 5.94 8.53
CA GLY A 61 -11.17 4.52 8.27
C GLY A 61 -11.75 4.01 6.96
N SER A 62 -12.58 4.80 6.26
CA SER A 62 -13.01 4.54 4.89
C SER A 62 -11.83 4.48 3.92
N VAL A 63 -12.02 3.75 2.82
CA VAL A 63 -11.06 3.70 1.72
C VAL A 63 -11.67 4.39 0.53
N ILE A 64 -10.99 5.40 0.01
CA ILE A 64 -11.38 6.09 -1.23
C ILE A 64 -10.35 5.83 -2.32
N GLY A 65 -10.82 5.75 -3.56
CA GLY A 65 -9.96 5.75 -4.72
C GLY A 65 -9.45 7.17 -4.95
N MET A 66 -8.18 7.27 -5.33
CA MET A 66 -7.56 8.51 -5.73
C MET A 66 -6.74 8.29 -7.00
N CYS A 67 -6.68 9.31 -7.84
CA CYS A 67 -5.80 9.36 -8.98
C CYS A 67 -4.50 10.05 -8.59
N ALA A 68 -3.37 9.35 -8.71
CA ALA A 68 -2.04 9.89 -8.55
C ALA A 68 -1.53 10.38 -9.91
N LEU A 69 -1.36 11.69 -10.04
CA LEU A 69 -0.88 12.34 -11.26
C LEU A 69 0.65 12.30 -11.32
N PRO A 70 1.25 12.33 -12.53
CA PRO A 70 2.70 12.42 -12.70
C PRO A 70 3.30 13.71 -12.11
N ASN A 71 2.47 14.74 -11.93
CA ASN A 71 2.84 15.98 -11.23
C ASN A 71 2.96 15.83 -9.70
N GLY A 72 2.75 14.63 -9.15
CA GLY A 72 2.78 14.36 -7.70
C GLY A 72 1.48 14.69 -6.95
N LYS A 73 0.45 15.21 -7.64
CA LYS A 73 -0.87 15.49 -7.06
C LYS A 73 -1.69 14.22 -6.91
N ARG A 74 -2.45 14.10 -5.83
CA ARG A 74 -3.43 13.01 -5.61
C ARG A 74 -4.81 13.61 -5.52
N CYS A 75 -5.73 13.12 -6.34
CA CYS A 75 -7.08 13.66 -6.43
C CYS A 75 -8.13 12.59 -6.21
N SER A 76 -9.20 12.93 -5.50
CA SER A 76 -10.40 12.10 -5.47
C SER A 76 -11.07 12.07 -6.85
N GLU A 77 -11.91 11.06 -7.07
CA GLU A 77 -12.75 10.98 -8.26
C GLU A 77 -13.55 12.26 -8.52
N GLN A 78 -14.05 12.90 -7.46
CA GLN A 78 -14.86 14.13 -7.56
C GLN A 78 -14.03 15.29 -8.13
N SER A 79 -12.79 15.45 -7.67
CA SER A 79 -11.88 16.50 -8.16
C SER A 79 -11.43 16.24 -9.60
N LEU A 80 -11.34 14.96 -9.95
CA LEU A 80 -11.02 14.53 -11.30
C LEU A 80 -12.21 14.75 -12.26
N ALA A 81 -13.43 14.41 -11.82
CA ALA A 81 -14.67 14.66 -12.56
C ALA A 81 -14.97 16.16 -12.70
N ALA A 82 -14.64 16.97 -11.70
CA ALA A 82 -14.73 18.42 -11.75
C ALA A 82 -13.65 19.08 -12.64
N GLY A 83 -12.66 18.32 -13.12
CA GLY A 83 -11.55 18.83 -13.94
C GLY A 83 -10.54 19.72 -13.19
N SER A 84 -10.74 19.96 -11.89
CA SER A 84 -9.84 20.78 -11.06
C SER A 84 -8.55 20.06 -10.68
N CYS A 85 -8.52 18.73 -10.79
CA CYS A 85 -7.36 17.91 -10.45
C CYS A 85 -6.14 18.11 -11.39
N GLY A 86 -6.41 18.30 -12.69
CA GLY A 86 -5.37 18.47 -13.71
C GLY A 86 -4.91 19.92 -13.89
N SER A 87 -5.73 20.89 -13.47
CA SER A 87 -5.34 22.29 -13.46
C SER A 87 -4.45 22.60 -12.27
N TYR A 88 -3.44 23.43 -12.50
CA TYR A 88 -2.62 24.05 -11.46
C TYR A 88 -3.19 25.42 -11.15
#